data_AF-A0AAN7AC99-F1
#
_entry.id   AF-A0AAN7AC99-F1
#
_cell.length_a   1.000
_cell.length_b   1.000
_cell.length_c   1.000
_cell.angle_alpha   90.00
_cell.angle_beta   90.00
_cell.angle_gamma   90.00
#
_symmetry.space_group_name_H-M   'P 1'
#
loop_
_entity.id
_entity.type
_entity.pdbx_description
1 polymer ?
#
loop_
_entity_poly.entity_id
_entity_poly.type
_entity_poly.pdbx_seq_one_letter_code
_entity_poly.pdbx_strand_id
1 'polypeptide(L)'
;MIGRDLLKKFDHTIEDRLGKGKGIAKKKVKLTQWATFTCYLKGEDYNGVPTLAKITKGGWVVEELEAGALLGQDFLKPYGGIINLETAEIDLTQIKLKVKGKIQPTSRACTRKVTTTKKVTLMPGQEAYVPVDYKPLPNDRCFRFEPGHAAGLEAVVDAKTP
;
A
#
# COMPACT_ATOMS: atom_id res chain seq x y z
N MET A 1 -8.10 4.12 -12.01
CA MET A 1 -7.83 4.26 -13.47
C MET A 1 -7.99 2.90 -14.11
N ILE A 2 -8.41 2.84 -15.37
CA ILE A 2 -8.61 1.57 -16.09
C ILE A 2 -8.10 1.69 -17.53
N GLY A 3 -7.39 0.67 -17.98
CA GLY A 3 -6.94 0.54 -19.37
C GLY A 3 -8.12 0.23 -20.29
N ARG A 4 -8.16 0.85 -21.47
CA ARG A 4 -9.26 0.72 -22.42
C ARG A 4 -9.54 -0.74 -22.80
N ASP A 5 -8.50 -1.55 -22.97
CA ASP A 5 -8.66 -2.95 -23.36
C ASP A 5 -9.24 -3.83 -22.25
N LEU A 6 -8.95 -3.53 -20.99
CA LEU A 6 -9.61 -4.20 -19.88
C LEU A 6 -11.07 -3.75 -19.74
N LEU A 7 -11.32 -2.44 -19.91
CA LEU A 7 -12.65 -1.85 -19.80
C LEU A 7 -13.66 -2.50 -20.76
N LYS A 8 -13.24 -2.80 -22.01
CA LYS A 8 -14.08 -3.49 -23.02
C LYS A 8 -14.62 -4.86 -22.56
N LYS A 9 -14.02 -5.48 -21.56
CA LYS A 9 -14.45 -6.79 -21.01
C LYS A 9 -15.52 -6.66 -19.92
N PHE A 10 -15.81 -5.44 -19.48
CA PHE A 10 -16.79 -5.16 -18.45
C PHE A 10 -18.03 -4.50 -19.05
N ASP A 11 -19.16 -4.65 -18.36
CA ASP A 11 -20.29 -3.77 -18.57
C ASP A 11 -19.92 -2.37 -18.10
N HIS A 12 -20.03 -1.38 -18.99
CA HIS A 12 -19.52 -0.04 -18.73
C HIS A 12 -20.23 1.07 -19.52
N THR A 13 -20.16 2.28 -18.97
CA THR A 13 -20.49 3.54 -19.65
C THR A 13 -19.26 4.43 -19.69
N ILE A 14 -19.16 5.29 -20.70
CA ILE A 14 -18.08 6.27 -20.85
C ILE A 14 -18.69 7.66 -21.03
N GLU A 15 -18.15 8.64 -20.32
CA GLU A 15 -18.46 10.05 -20.49
C GLU A 15 -17.19 10.85 -20.76
N ASP A 16 -17.31 11.92 -21.54
CA ASP A 16 -16.23 12.87 -21.72
C ASP A 16 -16.10 13.73 -20.47
N ARG A 17 -14.91 13.68 -19.85
CA ARG A 17 -14.62 14.39 -18.62
C ARG A 17 -13.15 14.78 -18.61
N LEU A 18 -12.87 16.05 -18.33
CA LEU A 18 -11.50 16.53 -18.28
C LEU A 18 -10.92 16.36 -16.87
N GLY A 19 -9.75 15.73 -16.81
CA GLY A 19 -9.00 15.48 -15.59
C GLY A 19 -7.50 15.56 -15.81
N LYS A 20 -6.75 15.60 -14.71
CA LYS A 20 -5.28 15.55 -14.71
C LYS A 20 -4.84 14.48 -13.73
N GLY A 21 -4.04 13.53 -14.20
CA GLY A 21 -3.35 12.54 -13.39
C GLY A 21 -1.87 12.88 -13.28
N LYS A 22 -1.22 12.40 -12.23
CA LYS A 22 0.23 12.51 -12.06
C LYS A 22 0.80 11.11 -11.84
N GLY A 23 1.70 10.69 -12.72
CA GLY A 23 2.39 9.41 -12.62
C GLY A 23 3.75 9.52 -11.96
N ILE A 24 4.45 8.38 -11.94
CA ILE A 24 5.88 8.29 -11.67
C ILE A 24 6.63 9.21 -12.66
N ALA A 25 7.70 9.87 -12.22
CA ALA A 25 8.44 10.90 -12.97
C ALA A 25 7.74 12.26 -13.17
N LYS A 26 6.70 12.58 -12.38
CA LYS A 26 5.99 13.89 -12.39
C LYS A 26 5.37 14.28 -13.75
N LYS A 27 5.32 13.37 -14.72
CA LYS A 27 4.66 13.60 -16.01
C LYS A 27 3.16 13.73 -15.76
N LYS A 28 2.58 14.87 -16.16
CA LYS A 28 1.14 15.10 -16.10
C LYS A 28 0.51 14.31 -17.23
N VAL A 29 -0.44 13.43 -16.91
CA VAL A 29 -1.24 12.71 -17.89
C VAL A 29 -2.56 13.45 -18.02
N LYS A 30 -2.91 13.87 -19.24
CA LYS A 30 -4.22 14.45 -19.53
C LYS A 30 -5.22 13.31 -19.59
N LEU A 31 -6.29 13.41 -18.81
CA LEU A 31 -7.37 12.43 -18.75
C LEU A 31 -8.60 13.09 -19.39
N THR A 32 -9.20 12.42 -20.35
CA THR A 32 -10.30 12.99 -21.16
C THR A 32 -11.60 12.20 -21.06
N GLN A 33 -11.54 10.99 -20.51
CA GLN A 33 -12.68 10.11 -20.41
C GLN A 33 -12.78 9.48 -19.03
N TRP A 34 -13.99 9.43 -18.51
CA TRP A 34 -14.35 8.76 -17.28
C TRP A 34 -15.29 7.60 -17.61
N ALA A 35 -15.02 6.43 -17.05
CA ALA A 35 -15.87 5.27 -17.22
C ALA A 35 -16.47 4.84 -15.89
N THR A 36 -17.74 4.43 -15.91
CA THR A 36 -18.35 3.66 -14.82
C THR A 36 -18.47 2.22 -15.30
N PHE A 37 -17.90 1.28 -14.58
CA PHE A 37 -17.86 -0.12 -14.98
C PHE A 37 -18.14 -1.05 -13.81
N THR A 38 -18.68 -2.22 -14.13
CA THR A 38 -18.93 -3.29 -13.16
C THR A 38 -17.95 -4.43 -13.34
N CYS A 39 -17.22 -4.77 -12.28
CA CYS A 39 -16.33 -5.92 -12.24
C CYS A 39 -16.74 -6.90 -11.14
N TYR A 40 -16.19 -8.11 -11.22
CA TYR A 40 -16.41 -9.16 -10.23
C TYR A 40 -15.10 -9.49 -9.54
N LEU A 41 -15.08 -9.44 -8.21
CA LEU A 41 -13.94 -9.84 -7.40
C LEU A 41 -14.17 -11.22 -6.83
N LYS A 42 -13.24 -12.13 -7.14
CA LYS A 42 -13.19 -13.45 -6.55
C LYS A 42 -12.42 -13.37 -5.23
N GLY A 43 -13.00 -13.94 -4.19
CA GLY A 43 -12.39 -14.03 -2.87
C GLY A 43 -12.98 -15.18 -2.06
N GLU A 44 -12.74 -15.14 -0.75
CA GLU A 44 -13.31 -16.05 0.24
C GLU A 44 -14.13 -15.22 1.23
N ASP A 45 -15.26 -15.74 1.70
CA ASP A 45 -15.97 -15.15 2.83
C ASP A 45 -15.20 -15.43 4.14
N TYR A 46 -15.72 -14.96 5.28
CA TYR A 46 -15.06 -15.18 6.57
C TYR A 46 -15.13 -16.62 7.09
N ASN A 47 -15.93 -17.48 6.44
CA ASN A 47 -16.01 -18.91 6.71
C ASN A 47 -15.10 -19.72 5.76
N GLY A 48 -14.36 -19.07 4.86
CA GLY A 48 -13.50 -19.71 3.87
C GLY A 48 -14.24 -20.19 2.61
N VAL A 49 -15.50 -19.78 2.41
CA VAL A 49 -16.30 -20.16 1.24
C VAL A 49 -15.94 -19.29 0.03
N PRO A 50 -15.54 -19.88 -1.11
CA PRO A 50 -15.28 -19.13 -2.33
C PRO A 50 -16.50 -18.30 -2.75
N THR A 51 -16.31 -16.99 -2.86
CA THR A 51 -17.38 -16.02 -3.11
C THR A 51 -16.98 -15.08 -4.24
N LEU A 52 -17.98 -14.66 -5.02
CA LEU A 52 -17.81 -13.69 -6.09
C LEU A 52 -18.62 -12.42 -5.76
N ALA A 53 -17.94 -11.30 -5.53
CA ALA A 53 -18.58 -10.03 -5.23
C ALA A 53 -18.70 -9.17 -6.49
N LYS A 54 -19.90 -8.63 -6.75
CA LYS A 54 -20.16 -7.67 -7.81
C LYS A 54 -19.84 -6.25 -7.32
N ILE A 55 -19.04 -5.51 -8.07
CA ILE A 55 -18.58 -4.17 -7.70
C ILE A 55 -18.78 -3.23 -8.89
N THR A 56 -19.42 -2.10 -8.65
CA THR A 56 -19.53 -1.01 -9.64
C THR A 56 -18.63 0.14 -9.21
N LYS A 57 -17.77 0.60 -10.13
CA LYS A 57 -16.78 1.62 -9.83
C LYS A 57 -16.57 2.57 -11.01
N GLY A 58 -16.30 3.83 -10.69
CA GLY A 58 -15.87 4.83 -11.66
C GLY A 58 -14.34 4.96 -11.71
N GLY A 59 -13.79 5.23 -12.89
CA GLY A 59 -12.38 5.52 -13.04
C GLY A 59 -12.03 6.19 -14.37
N TRP A 60 -10.93 6.94 -14.36
CA TRP A 60 -10.36 7.52 -15.58
C TRP A 60 -9.91 6.43 -16.56
N VAL A 61 -10.29 6.57 -17.82
CA VAL A 61 -9.87 5.70 -18.92
C VAL A 61 -8.50 6.15 -19.43
N VAL A 62 -7.62 5.19 -19.65
CA VAL A 62 -6.31 5.39 -20.28
C VAL A 62 -6.11 4.36 -21.39
N GLU A 63 -5.39 4.75 -22.45
CA GLU A 63 -5.13 3.84 -23.57
C GLU A 63 -4.24 2.67 -23.13
N GLU A 64 -3.11 2.98 -22.51
CA GLU A 64 -2.10 2.00 -22.13
C GLU A 64 -1.91 1.97 -20.61
N LEU A 65 -2.22 0.83 -20.01
CA LEU A 65 -2.00 0.56 -18.59
C LEU A 65 -1.64 -0.91 -18.40
N GLU A 66 -0.35 -1.17 -18.15
CA GLU A 66 0.20 -2.53 -18.01
C GLU A 66 -0.53 -3.35 -16.93
N ALA A 67 -0.84 -2.73 -15.79
CA ALA A 67 -1.58 -3.38 -14.70
C ALA A 67 -3.06 -3.66 -15.03
N GLY A 68 -3.57 -3.18 -16.17
CA GLY A 68 -4.97 -3.25 -16.58
C GLY A 68 -5.88 -2.29 -15.81
N ALA A 69 -5.82 -2.28 -14.49
CA ALA A 69 -6.54 -1.34 -13.63
C ALA A 69 -5.74 -0.95 -12.39
N LEU A 70 -5.88 0.32 -11.99
CA LEU A 70 -5.39 0.84 -10.71
C LEU A 70 -6.58 1.19 -9.84
N LEU A 71 -6.79 0.40 -8.79
CA LEU A 71 -7.80 0.61 -7.76
C LEU A 71 -7.16 1.32 -6.57
N GLY A 72 -7.60 2.54 -6.31
CA GLY A 72 -7.04 3.39 -5.25
C GLY A 72 -7.81 3.31 -3.94
N GLN A 73 -7.52 4.25 -3.06
CA GLN A 73 -8.24 4.42 -1.80
C GLN A 73 -9.73 4.74 -2.00
N ASP A 74 -10.09 5.32 -3.13
CA ASP A 74 -11.48 5.56 -3.53
C ASP A 74 -12.25 4.26 -3.82
N PHE A 75 -11.54 3.16 -4.09
CA PHE A 75 -12.10 1.82 -4.14
C PHE A 75 -12.08 1.16 -2.75
N LEU A 76 -10.98 1.23 -2.02
CA LEU A 76 -10.85 0.51 -0.74
C LEU A 76 -11.74 1.08 0.37
N LYS A 77 -11.83 2.42 0.50
CA LYS A 77 -12.53 3.07 1.62
C LYS A 77 -14.01 2.69 1.73
N PRO A 78 -14.82 2.72 0.65
CA PRO A 78 -16.24 2.33 0.73
C PRO A 78 -16.46 0.90 1.22
N TYR A 79 -15.50 0.01 1.01
CA TYR A 79 -15.59 -1.40 1.38
C TYR A 79 -14.85 -1.73 2.69
N GLY A 80 -14.32 -0.72 3.40
CA GLY A 80 -13.54 -0.91 4.62
C GLY A 80 -12.28 -1.76 4.37
N GLY A 81 -11.58 -1.49 3.25
CA GLY A 81 -10.44 -2.25 2.78
C GLY A 81 -9.22 -2.15 3.70
N ILE A 82 -8.79 -3.29 4.23
CA ILE A 82 -7.57 -3.45 5.04
C ILE A 82 -6.60 -4.36 4.29
N ILE A 83 -5.34 -3.95 4.15
CA ILE A 83 -4.31 -4.75 3.48
C ILE A 83 -3.48 -5.44 4.56
N ASN A 84 -3.54 -6.77 4.61
CA ASN A 84 -2.67 -7.59 5.44
C ASN A 84 -1.43 -7.99 4.64
N LEU A 85 -0.27 -7.49 5.06
CA LEU A 85 1.01 -7.74 4.40
C LEU A 85 1.57 -9.14 4.70
N GLU A 86 1.21 -9.74 5.83
CA GLU A 86 1.69 -11.06 6.26
C GLU A 86 0.98 -12.17 5.50
N THR A 87 -0.35 -12.07 5.38
CA THR A 87 -1.17 -13.06 4.66
C THR A 87 -1.31 -12.76 3.17
N ALA A 88 -0.83 -11.60 2.72
CA ALA A 88 -0.99 -11.10 1.36
C ALA A 88 -2.47 -11.00 0.93
N GLU A 89 -3.31 -10.53 1.83
CA GLU A 89 -4.76 -10.44 1.66
C GLU A 89 -5.27 -9.00 1.76
N ILE A 90 -6.34 -8.72 1.02
CA ILE A 90 -7.13 -7.51 1.18
C ILE A 90 -8.47 -7.92 1.79
N ASP A 91 -8.76 -7.44 2.98
CA ASP A 91 -10.02 -7.65 3.67
C ASP A 91 -10.98 -6.50 3.37
N LEU A 92 -12.07 -6.80 2.66
CA LEU A 92 -13.16 -5.88 2.35
C LEU A 92 -14.29 -6.08 3.37
N THR A 93 -14.08 -5.53 4.56
CA THR A 93 -14.91 -5.77 5.76
C THR A 93 -16.41 -5.48 5.56
N GLN A 94 -16.78 -4.49 4.76
CA GLN A 94 -18.18 -4.12 4.54
C GLN A 94 -18.97 -5.16 3.74
N ILE A 95 -18.27 -5.94 2.90
CA ILE A 95 -18.86 -7.01 2.09
C ILE A 95 -18.39 -8.40 2.54
N LYS A 96 -17.68 -8.47 3.68
CA LYS A 96 -17.14 -9.70 4.30
C LYS A 96 -16.39 -10.58 3.30
N LEU A 97 -15.53 -9.97 2.49
CA LEU A 97 -14.79 -10.66 1.43
C LEU A 97 -13.28 -10.47 1.64
N LYS A 98 -12.55 -11.58 1.69
CA LYS A 98 -11.09 -11.61 1.66
C LYS A 98 -10.61 -11.91 0.25
N VAL A 99 -9.78 -11.04 -0.30
CA VAL A 99 -9.20 -11.20 -1.64
C VAL A 99 -7.70 -11.48 -1.47
N LYS A 100 -7.28 -12.69 -1.87
CA LYS A 100 -5.86 -13.05 -1.92
C LYS A 100 -5.20 -12.35 -3.10
N GLY A 101 -4.05 -11.75 -2.85
CA GLY A 101 -3.30 -11.02 -3.86
C GLY A 101 -1.82 -11.33 -3.79
N LYS A 102 -1.09 -10.86 -4.81
CA LYS A 102 0.37 -10.81 -4.75
C LYS A 102 0.77 -9.42 -4.29
N ILE A 103 1.29 -9.32 -3.07
CA ILE A 103 1.86 -8.07 -2.56
C ILE A 103 3.32 -8.01 -2.99
N GLN A 104 3.63 -7.10 -3.90
CA GLN A 104 5.01 -6.80 -4.28
C GLN A 104 5.45 -5.51 -3.58
N PRO A 105 6.31 -5.58 -2.55
CA PRO A 105 6.94 -4.38 -2.01
C PRO A 105 7.82 -3.77 -3.10
N THR A 106 7.33 -2.71 -3.75
CA THR A 106 8.02 -2.01 -4.86
C THR A 106 9.12 -1.06 -4.35
N SER A 107 9.16 -0.80 -3.05
CA SER A 107 10.25 -0.04 -2.44
C SER A 107 11.40 -0.95 -2.06
N ARG A 108 12.64 -0.58 -2.46
CA ARG A 108 13.85 -1.13 -1.84
C ARG A 108 13.80 -0.86 -0.34
N ALA A 109 13.99 -1.90 0.47
CA ALA A 109 14.20 -1.73 1.91
C ALA A 109 15.33 -0.72 2.12
N CYS A 110 15.04 0.33 2.89
CA CYS A 110 15.98 1.39 3.15
C CYS A 110 16.77 1.05 4.41
N THR A 111 17.78 0.19 4.29
CA THR A 111 18.67 -0.09 5.41
C THR A 111 19.59 1.11 5.64
N ARG A 112 19.69 1.55 6.89
CA ARG A 112 20.61 2.60 7.33
C ARG A 112 21.44 2.05 8.48
N LYS A 113 22.76 2.17 8.35
CA LYS A 113 23.65 1.93 9.47
C LYS A 113 23.55 3.10 10.42
N VAL A 114 23.07 2.83 11.62
CA VAL A 114 23.01 3.79 12.72
C VAL A 114 24.26 3.55 13.57
N THR A 115 25.04 4.60 13.80
CA THR A 115 26.26 4.50 14.61
C THR A 115 26.09 5.29 15.89
N THR A 116 26.38 4.67 17.01
CA THR A 116 26.39 5.34 18.32
C THR A 116 27.46 6.43 18.31
N THR A 117 27.10 7.64 18.69
CA THR A 117 28.05 8.78 18.72
C THR A 117 29.03 8.68 19.89
N LYS A 118 28.65 7.97 20.96
CA LYS A 118 29.47 7.75 22.15
C LYS A 118 29.35 6.31 22.62
N LYS A 119 30.44 5.79 23.17
CA LYS A 119 30.45 4.50 23.86
C LYS A 119 29.68 4.64 25.18
N VAL A 120 28.64 3.84 25.35
CA VAL A 120 27.87 3.76 26.60
C VAL A 120 28.15 2.38 27.21
N THR A 121 28.62 2.36 28.45
CA THR A 121 28.80 1.12 29.22
C THR A 121 27.66 1.02 30.21
N LEU A 122 26.88 -0.06 30.13
CA LEU A 122 25.78 -0.34 31.05
C LEU A 122 26.15 -1.48 31.98
N MET A 123 25.77 -1.36 33.25
CA MET A 123 25.82 -2.48 34.19
C MET A 123 24.62 -3.42 33.96
N PRO A 124 24.66 -4.68 34.42
CA PRO A 124 23.52 -5.60 34.31
C PRO A 124 22.23 -4.99 34.89
N GLY A 125 21.15 -5.03 34.11
CA GLY A 125 19.84 -4.50 34.51
C GLY A 125 19.65 -2.99 34.34
N GLN A 126 20.62 -2.27 33.74
CA GLN A 126 20.47 -0.85 33.44
C GLN A 126 19.98 -0.61 32.01
N GLU A 127 19.12 0.40 31.85
CA GLU A 127 18.67 0.92 30.55
C GLU A 127 19.20 2.34 30.36
N ALA A 128 19.53 2.71 29.12
CA ALA A 128 19.90 4.08 28.79
C ALA A 128 19.50 4.44 27.35
N TYR A 129 19.18 5.71 27.14
CA TYR A 129 19.07 6.29 25.81
C TYR A 129 20.47 6.46 25.21
N VAL A 130 20.72 5.83 24.07
CA VAL A 130 22.01 5.93 23.37
C VAL A 130 21.90 6.99 22.26
N PRO A 131 22.70 8.07 22.32
CA PRO A 131 22.68 9.08 21.27
C PRO A 131 23.29 8.50 20.00
N VAL A 132 22.49 8.48 18.93
CA VAL A 132 22.86 7.94 17.63
C VAL A 132 22.90 9.02 16.56
N ASP A 133 23.84 8.90 15.62
CA ASP A 133 23.85 9.70 14.41
C ASP A 133 23.32 8.86 13.24
N TYR A 134 22.34 9.42 12.53
CA TYR A 134 21.72 8.79 11.37
C TYR A 134 21.18 9.85 10.40
N LYS A 135 21.20 9.52 9.10
CA LYS A 135 20.54 10.37 8.09
C LYS A 135 19.03 10.42 8.37
N PRO A 136 18.37 11.58 8.25
CA PRO A 136 16.94 11.72 8.49
C PRO A 136 16.14 10.63 7.78
N LEU A 137 15.29 9.97 8.55
CA LEU A 137 14.40 8.93 8.06
C LEU A 137 13.22 9.58 7.32
N PRO A 138 12.69 8.98 6.23
CA PRO A 138 11.51 9.52 5.55
C PRO A 138 10.31 9.67 6.49
N ASN A 139 9.67 10.84 6.48
CA ASN A 139 8.62 11.24 7.43
C ASN A 139 7.31 10.42 7.37
N ASP A 140 7.17 9.49 6.42
CA ASP A 140 5.91 8.82 6.10
C ASP A 140 5.99 7.29 6.27
N ARG A 141 6.92 6.79 7.10
CA ARG A 141 7.20 5.35 7.21
C ARG A 141 7.43 4.90 8.66
N CYS A 142 7.18 3.63 8.91
CA CYS A 142 7.59 2.95 10.14
C CYS A 142 8.97 2.31 9.93
N PHE A 143 9.79 2.29 10.98
CA PHE A 143 11.16 1.77 10.93
C PHE A 143 11.35 0.69 11.98
N ARG A 144 11.98 -0.41 11.57
CA ARG A 144 12.48 -1.45 12.47
C ARG A 144 13.96 -1.21 12.69
N PHE A 145 14.37 -1.15 13.95
CA PHE A 145 15.76 -1.09 14.36
C PHE A 145 16.22 -2.48 14.78
N GLU A 146 17.18 -3.01 14.01
CA GLU A 146 17.81 -4.30 14.30
C GLU A 146 19.18 -4.03 14.96
N PRO A 147 19.37 -4.42 16.22
CA PRO A 147 20.61 -4.17 16.93
C PRO A 147 21.73 -5.06 16.41
N GLY A 148 22.90 -4.45 16.15
CA GLY A 148 24.11 -5.22 15.79
C GLY A 148 24.84 -5.83 16.99
N HIS A 149 24.43 -5.51 18.23
CA HIS A 149 25.02 -6.02 19.46
C HIS A 149 24.07 -7.02 20.12
N ALA A 150 24.59 -8.14 20.63
CA ALA A 150 23.79 -9.26 21.15
C ALA A 150 22.87 -8.91 22.33
N ALA A 151 23.17 -7.84 23.06
CA ALA A 151 22.35 -7.34 24.17
C ALA A 151 21.34 -6.24 23.78
N GLY A 152 21.30 -5.85 22.51
CA GLY A 152 20.31 -4.88 22.03
C GLY A 152 18.96 -5.57 21.80
N LEU A 153 17.87 -4.86 22.08
CA LEU A 153 16.51 -5.29 21.77
C LEU A 153 16.06 -4.64 20.45
N GLU A 154 15.25 -5.37 19.68
CA GLU A 154 14.59 -4.81 18.52
C GLU A 154 13.58 -3.76 18.96
N ALA A 155 13.56 -2.64 18.24
CA ALA A 155 12.57 -1.59 18.46
C ALA A 155 11.87 -1.23 17.15
N VAL A 156 10.56 -1.07 17.21
CA VAL A 156 9.76 -0.48 16.13
C VAL A 156 9.46 0.95 16.52
N VAL A 157 9.87 1.88 15.67
CA VAL A 157 9.71 3.32 15.90
C VAL A 157 8.92 3.89 14.72
N ASP A 158 7.85 4.61 15.03
CA ASP A 158 7.10 5.35 14.00
C ASP A 158 7.74 6.72 13.76
N ALA A 159 7.42 7.38 12.64
CA ALA A 159 7.95 8.71 12.32
C ALA A 159 7.51 9.82 13.30
N LYS A 160 6.65 9.51 14.29
CA LYS A 160 6.13 10.44 15.29
C LYS A 160 6.74 10.24 16.68
N THR A 161 7.48 9.16 16.87
CA THR A 161 8.20 8.86 18.10
C THR A 161 9.46 9.72 18.10
N PRO A 162 9.60 10.64 19.07
CA PRO A 162 10.68 11.64 19.09
C PRO A 162 12.08 11.04 19.24
#